data_AF-W4RWF3-F1
#
_entry.id   AF-W4RWF3-F1
#
_cell.length_a   1.000
_cell.length_b   1.000
_cell.length_c   1.000
_cell.angle_alpha   90.00
_cell.angle_beta   90.00
_cell.angle_gamma   90.00
#
_symmetry.space_group_name_H-M   'P 1'
#
loop_
_entity.id
_entity.type
_entity.pdbx_description
1 polymer ?
#
loop_
_entity_poly.entity_id
_entity_poly.type
_entity_poly.pdbx_seq_one_letter_code
_entity_poly.pdbx_strand_id
1 'polypeptide(L)'
;MVKESKATEVKRYTIQQFYGSESITGNSISYDGRKVLFSGDKTGIYNAYCVSVEDGVRTQLTHSEDNAVLVTSYFPDDDRFLFLSDKGGNEILHIYVKNENGEEIDLTPGEQERAEFYSWSQDGKAFSTGQISGILVTWTSMKWILPLLNLLVFLRMMKDTNLGPSL
;
A
#
# COMPACT_ATOMS: atom_id res chain seq x y z
N MET A 1 -58.51 -16.03 19.19
CA MET A 1 -58.12 -14.64 19.53
C MET A 1 -56.92 -14.28 18.69
N VAL A 2 -57.05 -13.33 17.76
CA VAL A 2 -55.92 -12.85 16.94
C VAL A 2 -55.30 -11.67 17.68
N LYS A 3 -54.02 -11.77 18.04
CA LYS A 3 -53.26 -10.66 18.61
C LYS A 3 -52.92 -9.69 17.47
N GLU A 4 -53.48 -8.50 17.50
CA GLU A 4 -53.03 -7.41 16.62
C GLU A 4 -51.61 -6.99 17.02
N SER A 5 -50.68 -7.07 16.06
CA SER A 5 -49.34 -6.55 16.22
C SER A 5 -49.35 -5.04 15.97
N LYS A 6 -48.94 -4.25 16.97
CA LYS A 6 -48.73 -2.81 16.83
C LYS A 6 -47.69 -2.56 15.74
N ALA A 7 -48.03 -1.79 14.71
CA ALA A 7 -47.08 -1.39 13.67
C ALA A 7 -45.93 -0.60 14.32
N THR A 8 -44.69 -1.02 14.06
CA THR A 8 -43.50 -0.31 14.54
C THR A 8 -43.25 0.89 13.64
N GLU A 9 -43.11 2.08 14.22
CA GLU A 9 -42.77 3.28 13.48
C GLU A 9 -41.29 3.22 13.06
N VAL A 10 -41.03 3.22 11.75
CA VAL A 10 -39.67 3.15 11.19
C VAL A 10 -39.22 4.55 10.82
N LYS A 11 -38.07 4.97 11.36
CA LYS A 11 -37.44 6.26 11.03
C LYS A 11 -37.12 6.31 9.54
N ARG A 12 -37.61 7.36 8.85
CA ARG A 12 -37.35 7.62 7.43
C ARG A 12 -36.17 8.56 7.27
N TYR A 13 -35.35 8.30 6.27
CA TYR A 13 -34.19 9.11 5.91
C TYR A 13 -34.31 9.60 4.48
N THR A 14 -33.76 10.77 4.19
CA THR A 14 -33.66 11.29 2.81
C THR A 14 -32.39 10.76 2.14
N ILE A 15 -32.38 10.70 0.81
CA ILE A 15 -31.18 10.26 0.08
C ILE A 15 -29.97 11.17 0.36
N GLN A 16 -30.20 12.47 0.58
CA GLN A 16 -29.16 13.46 0.87
C GLN A 16 -28.42 13.17 2.19
N GLN A 17 -29.07 12.51 3.15
CA GLN A 17 -28.42 12.12 4.41
C GLN A 17 -27.33 11.06 4.20
N PHE A 18 -27.34 10.35 3.07
CA PHE A 18 -26.35 9.35 2.73
C PHE A 18 -25.18 9.91 1.90
N TYR A 19 -25.30 11.11 1.31
CA TYR A 19 -24.26 11.71 0.46
C TYR A 19 -22.96 12.06 1.20
N GLY A 20 -23.03 12.30 2.50
CA GLY A 20 -21.85 12.60 3.33
C GLY A 20 -21.20 11.37 3.96
N SER A 21 -21.52 10.17 3.49
CA SER A 21 -20.92 8.94 4.00
C SER A 21 -19.50 8.82 3.48
N GLU A 22 -18.55 8.61 4.39
CA GLU A 22 -17.15 8.39 4.07
C GLU A 22 -16.82 6.90 4.12
N SER A 23 -16.14 6.40 3.10
CA SER A 23 -15.49 5.10 3.11
C SER A 23 -14.07 5.21 3.67
N ILE A 24 -13.75 4.32 4.60
CA ILE A 24 -12.42 4.23 5.23
C ILE A 24 -11.92 2.79 5.10
N THR A 25 -10.65 2.64 4.72
CA THR A 25 -9.97 1.34 4.63
C THR A 25 -8.49 1.47 5.00
N GLY A 26 -7.80 0.36 5.24
CA GLY A 26 -6.40 0.32 5.65
C GLY A 26 -6.21 0.48 7.17
N ASN A 27 -5.17 -0.16 7.70
CA ASN A 27 -5.02 -0.36 9.15
C ASN A 27 -3.54 -0.50 9.59
N SER A 28 -2.67 0.40 9.12
CA SER A 28 -1.27 0.39 9.55
C SER A 28 -1.06 1.27 10.78
N ILE A 29 -0.15 0.90 11.68
CA ILE A 29 0.19 1.64 12.89
C ILE A 29 1.63 2.14 12.74
N SER A 30 1.89 3.40 13.14
CA SER A 30 3.24 3.98 13.09
C SER A 30 4.21 3.22 13.97
N TYR A 31 5.51 3.33 13.69
CA TYR A 31 6.56 2.65 14.46
C TYR A 31 6.46 2.91 15.97
N ASP A 32 6.19 4.16 16.35
CA ASP A 32 6.04 4.57 17.75
C ASP A 32 4.69 4.19 18.38
N GLY A 33 3.77 3.61 17.61
CA GLY A 33 2.44 3.22 18.06
C GLY A 33 1.46 4.37 18.26
N ARG A 34 1.80 5.61 17.85
CA ARG A 34 1.01 6.81 18.17
C ARG A 34 0.03 7.23 17.08
N LYS A 35 0.14 6.67 15.87
CA LYS A 35 -0.71 7.01 14.72
C LYS A 35 -1.25 5.76 14.04
N VAL A 36 -2.48 5.85 13.54
CA VAL A 36 -3.07 4.86 12.64
C VAL A 36 -3.21 5.49 11.25
N LEU A 37 -2.65 4.84 10.24
CA LEU A 37 -2.72 5.22 8.83
C LEU A 37 -3.87 4.48 8.15
N PHE A 38 -4.66 5.25 7.40
CA PHE A 38 -5.81 4.75 6.65
C PHE A 38 -6.03 5.56 5.38
N SER A 39 -6.76 4.98 4.44
CA SER A 39 -7.28 5.65 3.26
C SER A 39 -8.71 6.08 3.53
N GLY A 40 -9.06 7.31 3.16
CA GLY A 40 -10.43 7.82 3.28
C GLY A 40 -10.84 8.61 2.04
N ASP A 41 -12.10 8.55 1.66
CA ASP A 41 -12.65 9.23 0.47
C ASP A 41 -13.40 10.54 0.80
N LYS A 42 -13.12 11.15 1.97
CA LYS A 42 -13.76 12.39 2.43
C LYS A 42 -13.73 13.53 1.40
N THR A 43 -12.71 13.56 0.54
CA THR A 43 -12.55 14.57 -0.52
C THR A 43 -13.19 14.16 -1.86
N GLY A 44 -13.88 13.02 -1.92
CA GLY A 44 -14.48 12.45 -3.12
C GLY A 44 -13.64 11.35 -3.78
N ILE A 45 -12.34 11.32 -3.51
CA ILE A 45 -11.43 10.22 -3.88
C ILE A 45 -10.55 9.83 -2.70
N TYR A 46 -10.04 8.59 -2.70
CA TYR A 46 -9.20 8.11 -1.62
C TYR A 46 -7.90 8.91 -1.51
N ASN A 47 -7.64 9.41 -0.31
CA ASN A 47 -6.37 10.00 0.11
C ASN A 47 -5.86 9.30 1.37
N ALA A 48 -4.56 9.40 1.63
CA ALA A 48 -3.95 8.96 2.86
C ALA A 48 -4.26 9.93 4.00
N TYR A 49 -4.61 9.38 5.15
CA TYR A 49 -4.81 10.10 6.40
C TYR A 49 -4.14 9.34 7.53
N CYS A 50 -3.80 10.04 8.60
CA CYS A 50 -3.56 9.41 9.89
C CYS A 50 -4.51 9.95 10.95
N VAL A 51 -4.66 9.18 12.01
CA VAL A 51 -5.32 9.60 13.24
C VAL A 51 -4.40 9.34 14.42
N SER A 52 -4.29 10.32 15.31
CA SER A 52 -3.57 10.19 16.57
C SER A 52 -4.31 9.25 17.51
N VAL A 53 -3.59 8.30 18.11
CA VAL A 53 -4.13 7.34 19.09
C VAL A 53 -4.43 8.03 20.43
N GLU A 54 -3.73 9.12 20.73
CA GLU A 54 -3.82 9.83 22.01
C GLU A 54 -5.09 10.68 22.13
N ASP A 55 -5.43 11.43 21.08
CA ASP A 55 -6.50 12.43 21.09
C ASP A 55 -7.53 12.28 19.96
N GLY A 56 -7.34 11.33 19.04
CA GLY A 56 -8.25 11.09 17.92
C GLY A 56 -8.19 12.16 16.83
N VAL A 57 -7.20 13.07 16.85
CA VAL A 57 -7.05 14.09 15.83
C VAL A 57 -6.64 13.46 14.50
N ARG A 58 -7.41 13.74 13.45
CA ARG A 58 -7.16 13.28 12.09
C ARG A 58 -6.35 14.30 11.30
N THR A 59 -5.37 13.83 10.52
CA THR A 59 -4.55 14.63 9.61
C THR A 59 -4.57 14.02 8.21
N GLN A 60 -4.67 14.86 7.18
CA GLN A 60 -4.56 14.46 5.78
C GLN A 60 -3.09 14.47 5.35
N LEU A 61 -2.62 13.38 4.74
CA LEU A 61 -1.20 13.18 4.39
C LEU A 61 -0.93 13.30 2.89
N THR A 62 -1.95 13.06 2.05
CA THR A 62 -1.89 13.28 0.60
C THR A 62 -3.07 14.12 0.14
N HIS A 63 -2.90 14.82 -0.98
CA HIS A 63 -3.89 15.75 -1.52
C HIS A 63 -4.08 15.51 -3.02
N SER A 64 -4.24 14.24 -3.41
CA SER A 64 -4.56 13.86 -4.78
C SER A 64 -6.00 14.29 -5.09
N GLU A 65 -6.21 14.79 -6.31
CA GLU A 65 -7.52 15.14 -6.88
C GLU A 65 -7.93 14.21 -8.03
N ASP A 66 -6.99 13.47 -8.60
CA ASP A 66 -7.21 12.68 -9.82
C ASP A 66 -7.09 11.17 -9.61
N ASN A 67 -6.13 10.72 -8.80
CA ASN A 67 -5.83 9.29 -8.61
C ASN A 67 -6.05 8.87 -7.16
N ALA A 68 -6.63 7.70 -6.96
CA ALA A 68 -6.82 7.15 -5.62
C ALA A 68 -5.46 6.84 -4.96
N VAL A 69 -5.32 7.22 -3.70
CA VAL A 69 -4.19 6.85 -2.84
C VAL A 69 -4.68 5.85 -1.80
N LEU A 70 -4.23 4.60 -1.93
CA LEU A 70 -4.61 3.49 -1.08
C LEU A 70 -3.41 3.07 -0.22
N VAL A 71 -3.38 3.49 1.04
CA VAL A 71 -2.27 3.19 1.96
C VAL A 71 -2.11 1.69 2.19
N THR A 72 -0.87 1.22 2.33
CA THR A 72 -0.58 -0.19 2.62
C THR A 72 0.09 -0.34 3.98
N SER A 73 1.18 0.37 4.23
CA SER A 73 1.94 0.23 5.47
C SER A 73 2.78 1.46 5.80
N TYR A 74 2.90 1.80 7.07
CA TYR A 74 4.06 2.54 7.57
C TYR A 74 5.34 1.74 7.36
N PHE A 75 6.47 2.44 7.33
CA PHE A 75 7.78 1.82 7.43
C PHE A 75 8.02 1.31 8.84
N PRO A 76 8.83 0.25 9.00
CA PRO A 76 9.02 -0.39 10.30
C PRO A 76 9.75 0.45 11.35
N ASP A 77 10.44 1.53 10.96
CA ASP A 77 11.34 2.30 11.84
C ASP A 77 11.08 3.81 11.86
N ASP A 78 10.23 4.33 10.96
CA ASP A 78 10.01 5.78 10.78
C ASP A 78 8.61 6.10 10.25
N ASP A 79 8.33 7.39 10.03
CA ASP A 79 7.01 7.90 9.63
C ASP A 79 6.74 7.84 8.11
N ARG A 80 7.67 7.29 7.31
CA ARG A 80 7.40 7.04 5.89
C ARG A 80 6.31 6.00 5.75
N PHE A 81 5.61 6.02 4.63
CA PHE A 81 4.62 4.99 4.34
C PHE A 81 4.58 4.62 2.87
N LEU A 82 4.13 3.39 2.62
CA LEU A 82 3.81 2.87 1.32
C LEU A 82 2.33 3.06 1.01
N PHE A 83 2.03 3.36 -0.25
CA PHE A 83 0.68 3.41 -0.76
C PHE A 83 0.63 2.90 -2.20
N LEU A 84 -0.56 2.47 -2.63
CA LEU A 84 -0.86 2.13 -4.00
C LEU A 84 -1.57 3.29 -4.67
N SER A 85 -1.19 3.58 -5.90
CA SER A 85 -1.90 4.52 -6.76
C SER A 85 -1.75 4.11 -8.21
N ASP A 86 -2.72 4.46 -9.03
CA ASP A 86 -2.69 4.26 -10.47
C ASP A 86 -2.62 5.62 -11.19
N LYS A 87 -2.73 5.61 -12.52
CA LYS A 87 -2.75 6.84 -13.31
C LYS A 87 -3.98 6.85 -14.20
N GLY A 88 -4.88 7.80 -13.94
CA GLY A 88 -6.10 8.00 -14.71
C GLY A 88 -7.07 6.83 -14.63
N GLY A 89 -7.09 6.09 -13.52
CA GLY A 89 -7.99 4.95 -13.34
C GLY A 89 -7.67 3.75 -14.25
N ASN A 90 -6.42 3.63 -14.70
CA ASN A 90 -6.00 2.50 -15.54
C ASN A 90 -5.91 1.16 -14.77
N GLU A 91 -6.09 1.18 -13.45
CA GLU A 91 -6.00 0.03 -12.54
C GLU A 91 -4.63 -0.67 -12.54
N ILE A 92 -3.61 -0.05 -13.16
CA ILE A 92 -2.22 -0.47 -13.08
C ILE A 92 -1.65 0.17 -11.82
N LEU A 93 -1.95 -0.45 -10.67
CA LEU A 93 -1.49 0.01 -9.37
C LEU A 93 0.03 -0.14 -9.26
N HIS A 94 0.69 0.96 -8.90
CA HIS A 94 2.10 0.99 -8.56
C HIS A 94 2.25 1.14 -7.05
N ILE A 95 3.40 0.71 -6.52
CA ILE A 95 3.77 0.97 -5.12
C ILE A 95 4.56 2.26 -5.07
N TYR A 96 4.08 3.21 -4.28
CA TYR A 96 4.78 4.47 -3.99
C TYR A 96 5.23 4.51 -2.54
N VAL A 97 6.27 5.29 -2.27
CA VAL A 97 6.65 5.73 -0.92
C VAL A 97 6.35 7.21 -0.76
N LYS A 98 5.75 7.58 0.38
CA LYS A 98 5.73 8.95 0.90
C LYS A 98 6.89 9.11 1.89
N ASN A 99 7.85 9.95 1.54
CA ASN A 99 8.97 10.28 2.39
C ASN A 99 8.59 11.31 3.46
N GLU A 100 9.38 11.40 4.55
CA GLU A 100 9.16 12.36 5.65
C GLU A 100 9.28 13.83 5.19
N ASN A 101 10.08 14.08 4.16
CA ASN A 101 10.19 15.39 3.51
C ASN A 101 8.97 15.76 2.65
N GLY A 102 7.98 14.86 2.53
CA GLY A 102 6.78 15.03 1.73
C GLY A 102 6.90 14.60 0.27
N GLU A 103 8.08 14.17 -0.19
CA GLU A 103 8.28 13.65 -1.55
C GLU A 103 7.56 12.31 -1.74
N GLU A 104 7.03 12.10 -2.94
CA GLU A 104 6.41 10.83 -3.35
C GLU A 104 7.25 10.21 -4.47
N ILE A 105 7.66 8.96 -4.29
CA ILE A 105 8.51 8.24 -5.25
C ILE A 105 7.82 6.95 -5.68
N ASP A 106 7.74 6.73 -6.98
CA ASP A 106 7.27 5.47 -7.59
C ASP A 106 8.37 4.40 -7.44
N LEU A 107 8.08 3.34 -6.69
CA LEU A 107 8.99 2.21 -6.49
C LEU A 107 8.86 1.15 -7.57
N THR A 108 7.83 1.22 -8.42
CA THR A 108 7.53 0.25 -9.47
C THR A 108 7.18 0.94 -10.80
N PRO A 109 8.08 1.76 -11.38
CA PRO A 109 7.76 2.71 -12.46
C PRO A 109 7.57 2.07 -13.86
N GLY A 110 7.44 0.75 -13.97
CA GLY A 110 7.25 0.09 -15.27
C GLY A 110 5.86 0.37 -15.85
N GLU A 111 5.76 0.71 -17.13
CA GLU A 111 4.50 1.20 -17.73
C GLU A 111 3.32 0.21 -17.69
N GLN A 112 3.61 -1.10 -17.62
CA GLN A 112 2.61 -2.17 -17.55
C GLN A 112 2.80 -3.04 -16.30
N GLU A 113 3.47 -2.51 -15.29
CA GLU A 113 3.78 -3.22 -14.05
C GLU A 113 2.70 -2.94 -13.01
N ARG A 114 1.83 -3.91 -12.77
CA ARG A 114 0.97 -3.89 -11.59
C ARG A 114 1.70 -4.52 -10.42
N ALA A 115 1.84 -3.75 -9.34
CA ALA A 115 2.51 -4.18 -8.13
C ALA A 115 1.60 -4.11 -6.90
N GLU A 116 1.72 -5.12 -6.04
CA GLU A 116 1.01 -5.19 -4.77
C GLU A 116 2.00 -5.44 -3.62
N PHE A 117 1.79 -4.78 -2.49
CA PHE A 117 2.57 -4.99 -1.27
C PHE A 117 2.05 -6.22 -0.53
N TYR A 118 2.94 -7.11 -0.10
CA TYR A 118 2.56 -8.25 0.74
C TYR A 118 3.03 -8.11 2.18
N SER A 119 4.33 -7.95 2.40
CA SER A 119 4.89 -7.97 3.75
C SER A 119 6.28 -7.38 3.79
N TRP A 120 6.66 -6.85 4.95
CA TRP A 120 8.03 -6.54 5.28
C TRP A 120 8.81 -7.82 5.57
N SER A 121 10.10 -7.79 5.24
CA SER A 121 11.09 -8.75 5.75
C SER A 121 11.19 -8.65 7.27
N GLN A 122 11.64 -9.72 7.91
CA GLN A 122 11.71 -9.80 9.38
C GLN A 122 12.60 -8.72 10.00
N ASP A 123 13.64 -8.27 9.29
CA ASP A 123 14.53 -7.20 9.74
C ASP A 123 14.07 -5.80 9.34
N GLY A 124 12.91 -5.68 8.67
CA GLY A 124 12.30 -4.42 8.26
C GLY A 124 12.99 -3.69 7.11
N LYS A 125 14.06 -4.25 6.52
CA LYS A 125 14.91 -3.54 5.54
C LYS A 125 14.46 -3.68 4.09
N ALA A 126 13.61 -4.67 3.83
CA ALA A 126 13.03 -4.94 2.53
C ALA A 126 11.55 -5.33 2.68
N PHE A 127 10.82 -5.32 1.56
CA PHE A 127 9.46 -5.84 1.49
C PHE A 127 9.29 -6.70 0.24
N SER A 128 8.35 -7.64 0.31
CA SER A 128 7.97 -8.51 -0.80
C SER A 128 6.83 -7.88 -1.58
N THR A 129 6.97 -7.84 -2.90
CA THR A 129 5.96 -7.35 -3.84
C THR A 129 5.44 -8.49 -4.71
N GLY A 130 4.14 -8.50 -4.98
CA GLY A 130 3.58 -9.26 -6.10
C GLY A 130 3.66 -8.42 -7.35
N GLN A 131 4.23 -8.96 -8.43
CA GLN A 131 4.15 -8.35 -9.76
C GLN A 131 3.21 -9.19 -10.62
N ILE A 132 2.20 -8.54 -11.19
CA ILE A 132 1.33 -9.13 -12.20
C ILE A 132 1.67 -8.43 -13.51
N SER A 133 2.78 -8.85 -14.13
CA SER A 133 3.05 -8.53 -15.53
C SER A 133 2.30 -9.54 -16.41
N GLY A 134 1.81 -9.11 -17.56
CA GLY A 134 0.94 -9.91 -18.44
C GLY A 134 1.55 -11.24 -18.95
N ILE A 135 2.79 -11.59 -18.61
CA ILE A 135 3.44 -12.86 -18.93
C ILE A 135 4.36 -13.26 -17.74
N LEU A 136 4.06 -14.39 -17.10
CA LEU A 136 4.86 -15.14 -16.11
C LEU A 136 5.34 -14.38 -14.85
N VAL A 137 4.73 -14.71 -13.71
CA VAL A 137 5.14 -14.34 -12.35
C VAL A 137 6.61 -14.71 -12.12
N THR A 138 7.48 -13.73 -11.93
CA THR A 138 8.86 -13.94 -11.47
C THR A 138 9.02 -13.36 -10.07
N TRP A 139 9.57 -14.16 -9.14
CA TRP A 139 9.90 -13.70 -7.79
C TRP A 139 11.19 -12.89 -7.86
N THR A 140 11.09 -11.58 -8.03
CA THR A 140 12.27 -10.70 -7.97
C THR A 140 12.36 -10.09 -6.57
N SER A 141 13.29 -10.59 -5.75
CA SER A 141 13.65 -9.93 -4.49
C SER A 141 14.31 -8.59 -4.79
N MET A 142 13.62 -7.49 -4.44
CA MET A 142 14.11 -6.13 -4.62
C MET A 142 15.20 -5.84 -3.58
N LYS A 143 16.47 -5.86 -4.01
CA LYS A 143 17.63 -5.40 -3.23
C LYS A 143 18.09 -4.07 -3.79
N TRP A 144 18.06 -2.99 -3.00
CA TRP A 144 18.76 -1.76 -3.37
C TRP A 144 19.64 -1.22 -2.25
N ILE A 145 20.80 -0.70 -2.70
CA ILE A 145 21.81 0.17 -2.06
C ILE A 145 23.05 -0.53 -1.46
N LEU A 146 24.03 -0.80 -2.33
CA LEU A 146 25.45 -0.47 -2.12
C LEU A 146 26.07 -0.08 -3.48
N PRO A 147 26.86 1.00 -3.59
CA PRO A 147 27.61 1.27 -4.81
C PRO A 147 28.90 0.42 -4.86
N LEU A 148 29.23 -0.04 -6.07
CA LEU A 148 30.54 -0.48 -6.54
C LEU A 148 31.24 -1.63 -5.80
N LEU A 149 31.12 -2.85 -6.34
CA LEU A 149 32.25 -3.79 -6.40
C LEU A 149 32.17 -4.70 -7.64
N ASN A 150 33.34 -4.96 -8.23
CA ASN A 150 33.61 -5.52 -9.56
C ASN A 150 32.77 -6.74 -10.00
N LEU A 151 32.30 -6.67 -11.26
CA LEU A 151 31.69 -7.75 -12.06
C LEU A 151 32.54 -9.05 -12.14
N LEU A 152 33.84 -8.99 -11.82
CA LEU A 152 34.74 -10.14 -11.90
C LEU A 152 34.54 -11.21 -10.80
N VAL A 153 33.99 -10.86 -9.63
CA VAL A 153 33.81 -11.84 -8.54
C VAL A 153 32.59 -12.72 -8.79
N PHE A 154 31.56 -12.19 -9.44
CA PHE A 154 30.31 -12.92 -9.71
C PHE A 154 30.47 -13.99 -10.81
N LEU A 155 31.31 -13.73 -11.82
CA LEU A 155 31.63 -14.71 -12.87
C LEU A 155 32.53 -15.87 -12.39
N ARG A 156 33.19 -15.73 -11.23
CA ARG A 156 34.03 -16.81 -10.66
C ARG A 156 33.20 -17.85 -9.90
N MET A 157 32.08 -17.46 -9.28
CA MET A 157 31.23 -18.42 -8.54
C MET A 157 30.31 -19.27 -9.43
N MET A 158 30.04 -18.89 -10.68
CA MET A 158 29.17 -19.66 -11.58
C MET A 158 29.89 -20.78 -12.37
N LYS A 159 31.18 -21.01 -12.14
CA LYS A 159 31.94 -22.11 -12.79
C LYS A 159 32.08 -23.38 -11.95
N ASP A 160 31.69 -23.36 -10.68
CA ASP A 160 31.95 -24.48 -9.75
C ASP A 160 30.77 -25.44 -9.56
N THR A 161 29.66 -25.30 -10.29
CA THR A 161 28.59 -26.31 -10.34
C THR A 161 28.68 -27.12 -11.64
N ASN A 162 29.78 -27.85 -11.80
CA ASN A 162 29.88 -28.97 -12.72
C ASN A 162 29.46 -30.25 -11.98
N LEU A 163 28.20 -30.66 -12.16
CA LEU A 163 27.81 -32.06 -11.95
C LEU A 163 27.23 -32.55 -13.28
N GLY A 164 28.11 -33.10 -14.12
CA GLY A 164 27.68 -33.97 -15.21
C GLY A 164 27.23 -35.32 -14.64
N PRO A 165 26.27 -36.01 -15.28
CA PRO A 165 25.88 -37.34 -14.83
C PRO A 165 26.96 -38.38 -15.22
N SER A 166 27.28 -39.24 -14.26
CA SER A 166 28.08 -40.45 -14.42
C SER A 166 27.19 -41.64 -14.81
N LEU A 167 27.67 -42.40 -15.81
CA LEU A 167 27.17 -43.65 -16.41
C LEU A 167 26.01 -43.54 -17.41
#